data_AF-A0A925TQ86-F1
#
_entry.id   AF-A0A925TQ86-F1
#
_cell.length_a   1.000
_cell.length_b   1.000
_cell.length_c   1.000
_cell.angle_alpha   90.00
_cell.angle_beta   90.00
_cell.angle_gamma   90.00
#
_symmetry.space_group_name_H-M   'P 1'
#
loop_
_entity.id
_entity.type
_entity.pdbx_description
1 polymer ?
#
loop_
_entity_poly.entity_id
_entity_poly.type
_entity_poly.pdbx_seq_one_letter_code
_entity_poly.pdbx_strand_id
1 'polypeptide(L)'
;MSVTALLALPKSVELAQVEAELRSLTASASHENETKEIAVIKAAALNLLIYTETAAMSQQQTEQLKELSQDFPCRAFVIFDDASHPDEEITATINSYYTKLSGGRQVCLEEVFLHAQSEARRRISHTVLGLLSPDLPVFLLSHCKTPWDNSTVPRLFRFATRMIIDSAEFDTPKQSLPAFAAMLNEHKREVAFSDLNWTRLSGWRALMAQFFDAPYAKEMLPSINRVTIKYNALYPSLGYTQALMLLGWLCVKLGWQFLGKMSEPKKGKYFLEMMQGSRRIECELLPEQGGTETIGIHSFCLYAVGREEHENLCIYKTETDDCLETVANAKGQTYTRTAQMHEHSKSWLIGQELGIMGRDETFEKVFELAARLSQGLSSTIASLQAASHVIAEDNDELFQRAAEIFLHAAKEAIAERGLFKVALSGGSTPKGLFTLLATDAYRERINWTRTFLFWGDERCVPPTDERSNYRMANESLISLVPIPPSNIRRIYAEDADKEAVAKLYTAKIRELFKLRETELPVFDLILLGMGSDGHTASLFPGTAALRETEKIVAANYIDKLKEFRITLTYPAINNAMNVLFMVAGADKAEVLNDVLHGPYQPEVYPAQAVQPTFGRLTWLITKDAAARLKS
;
A
#
# COMPACT_ATOMS: atom_id res chain seq x y z
N MET A 1 -30.50 6.35 25.70
CA MET A 1 -29.41 5.61 25.04
C MET A 1 -29.41 4.20 25.58
N SER A 2 -29.44 3.19 24.71
CA SER A 2 -29.35 1.80 25.14
C SER A 2 -27.90 1.49 25.53
N VAL A 3 -27.65 1.18 26.80
CA VAL A 3 -26.29 0.86 27.27
C VAL A 3 -25.88 -0.51 26.73
N THR A 4 -24.80 -0.56 25.95
CA THR A 4 -24.15 -1.81 25.56
C THR A 4 -23.53 -2.45 26.80
N ALA A 5 -24.01 -3.63 27.19
CA ALA A 5 -23.58 -4.33 28.39
C ALA A 5 -22.80 -5.60 28.03
N LEU A 6 -21.86 -5.97 28.89
CA LEU A 6 -21.10 -7.21 28.76
C LEU A 6 -22.02 -8.40 29.09
N LEU A 7 -21.99 -9.46 28.27
CA LEU A 7 -22.78 -10.68 28.47
C LEU A 7 -22.23 -11.53 29.62
N ALA A 8 -20.90 -11.66 29.72
CA ALA A 8 -20.20 -12.40 30.76
C ALA A 8 -18.77 -11.88 30.92
N LEU A 9 -18.11 -12.19 32.06
CA LEU A 9 -16.72 -11.81 32.29
C LEU A 9 -15.80 -12.28 31.15
N PRO A 10 -14.74 -11.51 30.81
CA PRO A 10 -13.77 -11.89 29.79
C PRO A 10 -13.23 -13.29 30.03
N LYS A 11 -13.20 -14.12 28.99
CA LYS A 11 -12.77 -15.52 29.08
C LYS A 11 -11.57 -15.78 28.19
N SER A 12 -10.46 -16.20 28.81
CA SER A 12 -9.31 -16.75 28.07
C SER A 12 -9.67 -18.14 27.53
N VAL A 13 -9.39 -18.38 26.25
CA VAL A 13 -9.81 -19.59 25.54
C VAL A 13 -8.69 -20.10 24.62
N GLU A 14 -8.64 -21.40 24.42
CA GLU A 14 -7.82 -21.98 23.35
C GLU A 14 -8.40 -21.59 21.99
N LEU A 15 -7.53 -21.36 20.99
CA LEU A 15 -7.93 -20.90 19.66
C LEU A 15 -8.99 -21.80 19.01
N ALA A 16 -8.88 -23.13 19.18
CA ALA A 16 -9.82 -24.10 18.64
C ALA A 16 -11.23 -24.02 19.27
N GLN A 17 -11.35 -23.41 20.45
CA GLN A 17 -12.59 -23.33 21.23
C GLN A 17 -13.33 -22.00 21.09
N VAL A 18 -12.72 -20.97 20.49
CA VAL A 18 -13.29 -19.61 20.34
C VAL A 18 -14.74 -19.65 19.82
N GLU A 19 -15.00 -20.37 18.74
CA GLU A 19 -16.34 -20.47 18.14
C GLU A 19 -17.36 -21.21 19.00
N ALA A 20 -16.92 -22.23 19.73
CA ALA A 20 -17.80 -22.99 20.61
C ALA A 20 -18.19 -22.13 21.82
N GLU A 21 -17.23 -21.37 22.35
CA GLU A 21 -17.41 -20.52 23.52
C GLU A 21 -18.23 -19.26 23.23
N LEU A 22 -18.03 -18.60 22.08
CA LEU A 22 -18.91 -17.50 21.64
C LEU A 22 -20.37 -17.95 21.49
N ARG A 23 -20.60 -19.15 20.94
CA ARG A 23 -21.94 -19.75 20.86
C ARG A 23 -22.52 -20.03 22.25
N SER A 24 -21.70 -20.56 23.16
CA SER A 24 -22.10 -20.82 24.55
C SER A 24 -22.48 -19.54 25.31
N LEU A 25 -21.71 -18.46 25.13
CA LEU A 25 -22.01 -17.14 25.70
C LEU A 25 -23.35 -16.58 25.21
N THR A 26 -23.65 -16.73 23.93
CA THR A 26 -24.92 -16.29 23.35
C THR A 26 -26.09 -17.13 23.87
N ALA A 27 -25.91 -18.45 23.97
CA ALA A 27 -26.94 -19.36 24.50
C ALA A 27 -27.24 -19.09 25.98
N SER A 28 -26.22 -18.92 26.81
CA SER A 28 -26.40 -18.66 28.25
C SER A 28 -27.11 -17.33 28.52
N ALA A 29 -26.95 -16.34 27.64
CA ALA A 29 -27.64 -15.06 27.73
C ALA A 29 -29.15 -15.10 27.42
N SER A 30 -29.66 -16.22 26.90
CA SER A 30 -31.09 -16.47 26.67
C SER A 30 -31.84 -16.80 27.96
N HIS A 31 -31.12 -16.95 29.07
CA HIS A 31 -31.68 -17.25 30.38
C HIS A 31 -31.34 -16.12 31.37
N GLU A 32 -32.37 -15.41 31.87
CA GLU A 32 -32.20 -14.39 32.94
C GLU A 32 -32.35 -14.98 34.35
N ASN A 33 -33.10 -16.09 34.46
CA ASN A 33 -33.33 -16.95 35.63
C ASN A 33 -33.90 -18.30 35.13
N GLU A 34 -33.95 -19.34 35.96
CA GLU A 34 -34.42 -20.71 35.62
C GLU A 34 -35.83 -20.79 34.97
N THR A 35 -36.61 -19.71 34.98
CA THR A 35 -38.04 -19.70 34.59
C THR A 35 -38.42 -18.72 33.48
N LYS A 36 -37.51 -17.89 32.95
CA LYS A 36 -37.85 -16.91 31.90
C LYS A 36 -36.82 -16.88 30.77
N GLU A 37 -37.24 -17.39 29.62
CA GLU A 37 -36.49 -17.35 28.37
C GLU A 37 -36.61 -15.98 27.73
N ILE A 38 -35.48 -15.40 27.32
CA ILE A 38 -35.41 -14.11 26.64
C ILE A 38 -34.87 -14.36 25.25
N ALA A 39 -35.55 -13.84 24.23
CA ALA A 39 -35.06 -13.90 22.87
C ALA A 39 -33.72 -13.16 22.75
N VAL A 40 -32.66 -13.89 22.38
CA VAL A 40 -31.36 -13.33 22.03
C VAL A 40 -31.19 -13.45 20.52
N ILE A 41 -31.02 -12.31 19.85
CA ILE A 41 -30.77 -12.26 18.40
C ILE A 41 -29.32 -11.82 18.20
N LYS A 42 -28.60 -12.49 17.29
CA LYS A 42 -27.26 -12.08 16.87
C LYS A 42 -27.36 -11.20 15.63
N ALA A 43 -26.73 -10.03 15.68
CA ALA A 43 -26.55 -9.18 14.52
C ALA A 43 -25.05 -9.03 14.23
N ALA A 44 -24.66 -9.25 12.98
CA ALA A 44 -23.33 -8.97 12.50
C ALA A 44 -23.43 -8.50 11.05
N ALA A 45 -22.93 -7.30 10.77
CA ALA A 45 -22.90 -6.69 9.46
C ALA A 45 -21.50 -6.79 8.81
N LEU A 46 -20.44 -6.96 9.61
CA LEU A 46 -19.07 -7.00 9.15
C LEU A 46 -18.13 -7.75 10.11
N ASN A 47 -16.98 -8.15 9.58
CA ASN A 47 -15.80 -8.50 10.36
C ASN A 47 -14.89 -7.26 10.48
N LEU A 48 -14.49 -6.86 11.69
CA LEU A 48 -13.61 -5.73 11.93
C LEU A 48 -12.27 -6.21 12.49
N LEU A 49 -11.22 -6.15 11.68
CA LEU A 49 -9.85 -6.45 12.11
C LEU A 49 -9.20 -5.15 12.58
N ILE A 50 -8.71 -5.12 13.82
CA ILE A 50 -8.03 -3.95 14.39
C ILE A 50 -6.62 -4.36 14.77
N TYR A 51 -5.63 -3.85 14.04
CA TYR A 51 -4.22 -4.05 14.39
C TYR A 51 -3.73 -2.92 15.30
N THR A 52 -3.05 -3.28 16.39
CA THR A 52 -2.49 -2.35 17.38
C THR A 52 -1.03 -2.66 17.70
N GLU A 53 -0.21 -1.63 17.91
CA GLU A 53 1.23 -1.76 18.20
C GLU A 53 1.54 -1.92 19.70
N THR A 54 0.61 -1.59 20.60
CA THR A 54 0.84 -1.62 22.05
C THR A 54 -0.37 -2.16 22.81
N ALA A 55 -0.12 -2.81 23.96
CA ALA A 55 -1.16 -3.29 24.86
C ALA A 55 -2.05 -2.14 25.41
N ALA A 56 -1.49 -0.94 25.57
CA ALA A 56 -2.27 0.22 26.01
C ALA A 56 -3.29 0.64 24.94
N MET A 57 -2.88 0.68 23.66
CA MET A 57 -3.79 0.96 22.55
C MET A 57 -4.86 -0.12 22.43
N SER A 58 -4.48 -1.38 22.61
CA SER A 58 -5.39 -2.51 22.50
C SER A 58 -6.49 -2.48 23.57
N GLN A 59 -6.17 -2.05 24.81
CA GLN A 59 -7.15 -1.84 25.88
C GLN A 59 -8.13 -0.69 25.60
N GLN A 60 -7.68 0.36 24.90
CA GLN A 60 -8.54 1.50 24.54
C GLN A 60 -9.57 1.16 23.46
N GLN A 61 -9.35 0.11 22.66
CA GLN A 61 -10.24 -0.28 21.56
C GLN A 61 -11.61 -0.77 22.05
N THR A 62 -11.66 -1.47 23.19
CA THR A 62 -12.88 -2.10 23.67
C THR A 62 -14.01 -1.08 23.92
N GLU A 63 -13.73 0.10 24.48
CA GLU A 63 -14.76 1.13 24.65
C GLU A 63 -15.20 1.75 23.32
N GLN A 64 -14.27 1.97 22.38
CA GLN A 64 -14.59 2.48 21.05
C GLN A 64 -15.47 1.49 20.27
N LEU A 65 -15.17 0.20 20.39
CA LEU A 65 -15.94 -0.88 19.78
C LEU A 65 -17.37 -0.96 20.33
N LYS A 66 -17.58 -0.78 21.64
CA LYS A 66 -18.93 -0.76 22.24
C LYS A 66 -19.79 0.40 21.77
N GLU A 67 -19.17 1.55 21.50
CA GLU A 67 -19.83 2.72 20.92
C GLU A 67 -20.20 2.43 19.46
N LEU A 68 -19.23 1.97 18.66
CA LEU A 68 -19.39 1.61 17.25
C LEU A 68 -20.44 0.52 17.02
N SER A 69 -20.50 -0.49 17.89
CA SER A 69 -21.36 -1.66 17.70
C SER A 69 -22.85 -1.36 17.80
N GLN A 70 -23.23 -0.17 18.26
CA GLN A 70 -24.62 0.28 18.28
C GLN A 70 -25.16 0.47 16.85
N ASP A 71 -24.34 1.06 15.98
CA ASP A 71 -24.70 1.35 14.58
C ASP A 71 -24.12 0.30 13.62
N PHE A 72 -22.99 -0.31 13.99
CA PHE A 72 -22.26 -1.31 13.19
C PHE A 72 -22.07 -2.62 13.97
N PRO A 73 -23.12 -3.44 14.15
CA PRO A 73 -22.98 -4.73 14.78
C PRO A 73 -21.92 -5.58 14.06
N CYS A 74 -20.95 -6.13 14.79
CA CYS A 74 -19.81 -6.77 14.16
C CYS A 74 -19.17 -7.87 15.02
N ARG A 75 -18.35 -8.69 14.36
CA ARG A 75 -17.30 -9.46 15.02
C ARG A 75 -15.98 -8.70 14.89
N ALA A 76 -15.41 -8.27 16.00
CA ALA A 76 -14.17 -7.52 16.03
C ALA A 76 -13.00 -8.39 16.50
N PHE A 77 -11.86 -8.28 15.83
CA PHE A 77 -10.61 -8.94 16.19
C PHE A 77 -9.59 -7.87 16.57
N VAL A 78 -9.30 -7.73 17.86
CA VAL A 78 -8.26 -6.82 18.34
C VAL A 78 -6.95 -7.60 18.38
N ILE A 79 -6.06 -7.26 17.46
CA ILE A 79 -4.80 -7.95 17.23
C ILE A 79 -3.67 -7.10 17.81
N PHE A 80 -3.02 -7.65 18.84
CA PHE A 80 -1.84 -7.06 19.44
C PHE A 80 -0.63 -7.94 19.16
N ASP A 81 0.41 -7.31 18.63
CA ASP A 81 1.63 -7.96 18.19
C ASP A 81 2.84 -7.51 19.03
N ASP A 82 3.25 -8.31 20.03
CA ASP A 82 4.36 -7.98 20.95
C ASP A 82 5.69 -8.64 20.53
N ALA A 83 6.70 -7.82 20.27
CA ALA A 83 8.01 -8.27 19.75
C ALA A 83 8.98 -8.60 20.88
N SER A 84 8.65 -8.19 22.11
CA SER A 84 9.56 -8.15 23.24
C SER A 84 9.49 -9.41 24.12
N HIS A 85 8.49 -10.26 23.90
CA HIS A 85 8.24 -11.45 24.72
C HIS A 85 8.77 -12.74 24.06
N PRO A 86 9.38 -13.68 24.82
CA PRO A 86 10.03 -14.87 24.27
C PRO A 86 9.09 -16.03 23.90
N ASP A 87 7.80 -15.98 24.24
CA ASP A 87 6.88 -17.11 24.04
C ASP A 87 6.37 -17.22 22.59
N GLU A 88 6.10 -18.45 22.13
CA GLU A 88 5.73 -18.78 20.74
C GLU A 88 4.23 -19.07 20.51
N GLU A 89 3.36 -18.79 21.50
CA GLU A 89 1.94 -19.14 21.44
C GLU A 89 1.04 -17.94 21.09
N ILE A 90 -0.10 -18.19 20.42
CA ILE A 90 -1.15 -17.18 20.23
C ILE A 90 -2.20 -17.42 21.30
N THR A 91 -2.45 -16.41 22.13
CA THR A 91 -3.52 -16.46 23.15
C THR A 91 -4.75 -15.69 22.67
N ALA A 92 -5.93 -16.18 23.07
CA ALA A 92 -7.20 -15.54 22.75
C ALA A 92 -8.03 -15.25 24.00
N THR A 93 -8.57 -14.04 24.08
CA THR A 93 -9.62 -13.67 25.04
C THR A 93 -10.86 -13.28 24.26
N ILE A 94 -12.02 -13.80 24.66
CA ILE A 94 -13.29 -13.45 24.03
C ILE A 94 -14.17 -12.61 24.97
N ASN A 95 -14.84 -11.63 24.39
CA ASN A 95 -15.89 -10.84 25.01
C ASN A 95 -17.10 -10.82 24.09
N SER A 96 -18.30 -10.74 24.68
CA SER A 96 -19.53 -10.58 23.91
C SER A 96 -20.38 -9.50 24.57
N TYR A 97 -20.92 -8.59 23.76
CA TYR A 97 -21.70 -7.46 24.23
C TYR A 97 -23.06 -7.42 23.56
N TYR A 98 -24.05 -6.96 24.33
CA TYR A 98 -25.43 -6.87 23.89
C TYR A 98 -26.06 -5.53 24.21
N THR A 99 -27.08 -5.22 23.43
CA THR A 99 -27.99 -4.10 23.64
C THR A 99 -29.36 -4.64 24.04
N LYS A 100 -30.00 -4.04 25.06
CA LYS A 100 -31.38 -4.40 25.46
C LYS A 100 -32.38 -3.77 24.50
N LEU A 101 -33.31 -4.59 23.99
CA LEU A 101 -34.45 -4.19 23.17
C LEU A 101 -35.75 -4.39 23.97
N SER A 102 -36.84 -3.77 23.53
CA SER A 102 -38.16 -3.89 24.17
C SER A 102 -38.69 -5.33 24.25
N GLY A 103 -38.22 -6.23 23.37
CA GLY A 103 -38.62 -7.63 23.31
C GLY A 103 -37.51 -8.67 23.55
N GLY A 104 -36.29 -8.25 23.93
CA GLY A 104 -35.18 -9.19 24.09
C GLY A 104 -33.80 -8.54 24.17
N ARG A 105 -32.76 -9.32 23.88
CA ARG A 105 -31.38 -8.86 23.81
C ARG A 105 -30.85 -9.04 22.39
N GLN A 106 -30.07 -8.09 21.92
CA GLN A 106 -29.36 -8.21 20.64
C GLN A 106 -27.87 -8.23 20.90
N VAL A 107 -27.20 -9.33 20.57
CA VAL A 107 -25.73 -9.37 20.54
C VAL A 107 -25.27 -8.52 19.37
N CYS A 108 -24.55 -7.45 19.67
CA CYS A 108 -24.10 -6.46 18.71
C CYS A 108 -22.58 -6.45 18.53
N LEU A 109 -21.82 -7.04 19.46
CA LEU A 109 -20.37 -7.15 19.34
C LEU A 109 -19.87 -8.48 19.89
N GLU A 110 -19.15 -9.22 19.07
CA GLU A 110 -18.26 -10.30 19.51
C GLU A 110 -16.83 -9.80 19.35
N GLU A 111 -16.12 -9.59 20.45
CA GLU A 111 -14.73 -9.14 20.45
C GLU A 111 -13.82 -10.34 20.74
N VAL A 112 -12.86 -10.57 19.86
CA VAL A 112 -11.83 -11.60 20.00
C VAL A 112 -10.48 -10.90 20.08
N PHE A 113 -9.92 -10.84 21.28
CA PHE A 113 -8.59 -10.31 21.50
C PHE A 113 -7.56 -11.40 21.17
N LEU A 114 -6.69 -11.15 20.19
CA LEU A 114 -5.61 -12.03 19.80
C LEU A 114 -4.28 -11.39 20.15
N HIS A 115 -3.51 -12.07 20.98
CA HIS A 115 -2.15 -11.68 21.31
C HIS A 115 -1.20 -12.69 20.69
N ALA A 116 -0.41 -12.24 19.71
CA ALA A 116 0.65 -13.04 19.10
C ALA A 116 2.03 -12.46 19.45
N GLN A 117 2.97 -13.35 19.74
CA GLN A 117 4.32 -13.02 20.17
C GLN A 117 5.36 -13.71 19.28
N SER A 118 6.56 -13.15 19.17
CA SER A 118 7.73 -13.78 18.53
C SER A 118 7.43 -14.42 17.13
N GLU A 119 7.74 -15.69 16.91
CA GLU A 119 7.48 -16.40 15.65
C GLU A 119 5.98 -16.72 15.40
N ALA A 120 5.13 -16.65 16.44
CA ALA A 120 3.70 -16.93 16.34
C ALA A 120 2.96 -15.91 15.45
N ARG A 121 3.52 -14.70 15.32
CA ARG A 121 3.06 -13.61 14.44
C ARG A 121 2.82 -14.07 13.02
N ARG A 122 3.64 -15.00 12.52
CA ARG A 122 3.49 -15.52 11.15
C ARG A 122 2.16 -16.25 10.94
N ARG A 123 1.56 -16.79 12.01
CA ARG A 123 0.34 -17.61 11.97
C ARG A 123 -0.94 -16.82 12.23
N ILE A 124 -0.86 -15.59 12.77
CA ILE A 124 -2.05 -14.85 13.21
C ILE A 124 -3.06 -14.59 12.09
N SER A 125 -2.59 -14.31 10.88
CA SER A 125 -3.44 -14.13 9.70
C SER A 125 -4.25 -15.38 9.35
N HIS A 126 -3.66 -16.57 9.47
CA HIS A 126 -4.37 -17.84 9.26
C HIS A 126 -5.37 -18.13 10.39
N THR A 127 -5.01 -17.81 11.64
CA THR A 127 -5.91 -17.93 12.80
C THR A 127 -7.13 -17.04 12.63
N VAL A 128 -6.93 -15.76 12.27
CA VAL A 128 -8.02 -14.80 12.03
C VAL A 128 -8.92 -15.31 10.91
N LEU A 129 -8.35 -15.75 9.78
CA LEU A 129 -9.11 -16.27 8.65
C LEU A 129 -10.08 -17.41 9.05
N GLY A 130 -9.65 -18.33 9.91
CA GLY A 130 -10.49 -19.43 10.39
C GLY A 130 -11.62 -19.00 11.35
N LEU A 131 -11.56 -17.79 11.90
CA LEU A 131 -12.54 -17.24 12.84
C LEU A 131 -13.46 -16.17 12.24
N LEU A 132 -13.20 -15.73 11.01
CA LEU A 132 -14.05 -14.75 10.33
C LEU A 132 -15.48 -15.29 10.18
N SER A 133 -16.46 -14.42 10.37
CA SER A 133 -17.84 -14.75 9.97
C SER A 133 -17.89 -14.85 8.46
N PRO A 134 -18.30 -16.00 7.88
CA PRO A 134 -18.34 -16.18 6.44
C PRO A 134 -19.33 -15.20 5.80
N ASP A 135 -19.10 -14.86 4.53
CA ASP A 135 -19.95 -14.00 3.70
C ASP A 135 -20.10 -12.52 4.16
N LEU A 136 -19.47 -12.13 5.26
CA LEU A 136 -19.44 -10.74 5.72
C LEU A 136 -18.18 -10.00 5.24
N PRO A 137 -18.29 -8.72 4.85
CA PRO A 137 -17.15 -7.91 4.46
C PRO A 137 -16.15 -7.77 5.60
N VAL A 138 -14.87 -7.67 5.24
CA VAL A 138 -13.75 -7.60 6.19
C VAL A 138 -13.15 -6.21 6.13
N PHE A 139 -13.26 -5.47 7.23
CA PHE A 139 -12.69 -4.15 7.38
C PHE A 139 -11.42 -4.26 8.20
N LEU A 140 -10.30 -3.76 7.69
CA LEU A 140 -9.02 -3.72 8.39
C LEU A 140 -8.72 -2.29 8.83
N LEU A 141 -8.80 -2.02 10.13
CA LEU A 141 -8.36 -0.79 10.76
C LEU A 141 -6.92 -0.97 11.25
N SER A 142 -5.99 -0.19 10.70
CA SER A 142 -4.58 -0.21 11.09
C SER A 142 -4.23 1.03 11.92
N HIS A 143 -3.89 0.83 13.20
CA HIS A 143 -3.29 1.86 14.05
C HIS A 143 -1.76 1.78 14.04
N CYS A 144 -1.18 1.59 12.85
CA CYS A 144 0.26 1.51 12.65
C CYS A 144 0.74 2.75 11.92
N LYS A 145 1.91 3.26 12.34
CA LYS A 145 2.56 4.41 11.73
C LYS A 145 3.08 4.11 10.32
N THR A 146 3.46 2.85 10.10
CA THR A 146 3.92 2.31 8.81
C THR A 146 3.30 0.93 8.55
N PRO A 147 2.00 0.87 8.20
CA PRO A 147 1.27 -0.38 8.01
C PRO A 147 1.95 -1.39 7.05
N TRP A 148 2.70 -0.90 6.06
CA TRP A 148 3.40 -1.71 5.06
C TRP A 148 4.71 -2.33 5.56
N ASP A 149 5.40 -1.71 6.53
CA ASP A 149 6.64 -2.24 7.10
C ASP A 149 6.37 -3.33 8.15
N ASN A 150 5.11 -3.49 8.52
CA ASN A 150 4.67 -4.45 9.51
C ASN A 150 4.56 -5.87 8.92
N SER A 151 4.96 -6.90 9.66
CA SER A 151 4.91 -8.29 9.17
C SER A 151 3.49 -8.90 9.14
N THR A 152 2.56 -8.33 9.90
CA THR A 152 1.21 -8.84 10.17
C THR A 152 0.16 -8.13 9.32
N VAL A 153 0.20 -6.79 9.25
CA VAL A 153 -0.80 -5.99 8.53
C VAL A 153 -0.94 -6.36 7.04
N PRO A 154 0.14 -6.51 6.23
CA PRO A 154 0.02 -6.95 4.84
C PRO A 154 -0.64 -8.32 4.69
N ARG A 155 -0.45 -9.23 5.66
CA ARG A 155 -1.09 -10.56 5.62
C ARG A 155 -2.58 -10.49 5.92
N LEU A 156 -3.00 -9.63 6.85
CA LEU A 156 -4.41 -9.37 7.16
C LEU A 156 -5.09 -8.64 6.01
N PHE A 157 -4.38 -7.71 5.37
CA PHE A 157 -4.87 -6.94 4.21
C PHE A 157 -5.36 -7.83 3.06
N ARG A 158 -4.75 -9.02 2.86
CA ARG A 158 -5.18 -9.99 1.83
C ARG A 158 -6.64 -10.41 1.92
N PHE A 159 -7.24 -10.30 3.10
CA PHE A 159 -8.64 -10.68 3.34
C PHE A 159 -9.57 -9.47 3.38
N ALA A 160 -9.01 -8.25 3.40
CA ALA A 160 -9.77 -7.04 3.62
C ALA A 160 -10.53 -6.62 2.35
N THR A 161 -11.81 -6.30 2.51
CA THR A 161 -12.61 -5.59 1.51
C THR A 161 -12.42 -4.08 1.61
N ARG A 162 -12.05 -3.58 2.80
CA ARG A 162 -11.66 -2.18 3.03
C ARG A 162 -10.49 -2.10 3.99
N MET A 163 -9.52 -1.24 3.68
CA MET A 163 -8.47 -0.81 4.60
C MET A 163 -8.73 0.62 5.08
N ILE A 164 -8.78 0.80 6.41
CA ILE A 164 -8.92 2.08 7.09
C ILE A 164 -7.59 2.38 7.79
N ILE A 165 -7.00 3.53 7.47
CA ILE A 165 -5.82 4.05 8.16
C ILE A 165 -6.14 5.35 8.87
N ASP A 166 -5.19 5.83 9.67
CA ASP A 166 -5.19 7.20 10.14
C ASP A 166 -3.89 7.91 9.77
N SER A 167 -3.88 8.63 8.66
CA SER A 167 -2.70 9.36 8.17
C SER A 167 -2.27 10.50 9.11
N ALA A 168 -3.12 10.85 10.09
CA ALA A 168 -2.79 11.74 11.20
C ALA A 168 -1.67 11.16 12.09
N GLU A 169 -1.56 9.83 12.15
CA GLU A 169 -0.62 9.10 13.01
C GLU A 169 0.74 8.87 12.31
N PHE A 170 0.92 9.32 11.07
CA PHE A 170 2.17 9.16 10.34
C PHE A 170 3.30 10.04 10.91
N ASP A 171 4.34 9.42 11.45
CA ASP A 171 5.52 10.13 11.98
C ASP A 171 6.31 10.84 10.88
N THR A 172 6.48 10.17 9.72
CA THR A 172 7.27 10.66 8.58
C THR A 172 6.41 10.80 7.31
N PRO A 173 5.51 11.80 7.20
CA PRO A 173 4.57 11.91 6.08
C PRO A 173 5.21 11.90 4.68
N LYS A 174 6.43 12.43 4.53
CA LYS A 174 7.18 12.42 3.26
C LYS A 174 7.57 11.01 2.78
N GLN A 175 7.59 10.02 3.66
CA GLN A 175 7.82 8.60 3.36
C GLN A 175 6.50 7.82 3.38
N SER A 176 5.69 8.06 4.41
CA SER A 176 4.45 7.33 4.65
C SER A 176 3.35 7.59 3.61
N LEU A 177 3.17 8.85 3.18
CA LEU A 177 2.15 9.16 2.17
C LEU A 177 2.45 8.49 0.82
N PRO A 178 3.68 8.55 0.27
CA PRO A 178 4.02 7.81 -0.95
C PRO A 178 3.87 6.30 -0.84
N ALA A 179 4.27 5.70 0.28
CA ALA A 179 4.15 4.26 0.47
C ALA A 179 2.67 3.83 0.47
N PHE A 180 1.81 4.52 1.21
CA PHE A 180 0.37 4.24 1.19
C PHE A 180 -0.26 4.52 -0.18
N ALA A 181 0.12 5.60 -0.85
CA ALA A 181 -0.38 5.92 -2.19
C ALA A 181 0.00 4.84 -3.23
N ALA A 182 1.19 4.24 -3.11
CA ALA A 182 1.59 3.13 -3.96
C ALA A 182 0.70 1.90 -3.74
N MET A 183 0.49 1.48 -2.49
CA MET A 183 -0.39 0.37 -2.13
C MET A 183 -1.84 0.63 -2.56
N LEU A 184 -2.34 1.86 -2.35
CA LEU A 184 -3.65 2.28 -2.82
C LEU A 184 -3.73 2.11 -4.34
N ASN A 185 -2.76 2.60 -5.10
CA ASN A 185 -2.79 2.51 -6.56
C ASN A 185 -2.72 1.07 -7.09
N GLU A 186 -1.95 0.23 -6.42
CA GLU A 186 -1.79 -1.18 -6.73
C GLU A 186 -3.09 -1.97 -6.50
N HIS A 187 -3.76 -1.74 -5.37
CA HIS A 187 -4.87 -2.59 -4.92
C HIS A 187 -6.25 -1.92 -4.97
N LYS A 188 -6.39 -0.65 -5.38
CA LYS A 188 -7.70 0.07 -5.39
C LYS A 188 -8.78 -0.60 -6.22
N ARG A 189 -8.46 -1.57 -7.09
CA ARG A 189 -9.46 -2.35 -7.83
C ARG A 189 -10.08 -3.47 -7.00
N GLU A 190 -9.39 -3.95 -5.98
CA GLU A 190 -9.74 -5.11 -5.16
C GLU A 190 -10.18 -4.70 -3.75
N VAL A 191 -9.53 -3.68 -3.18
CA VAL A 191 -9.75 -3.21 -1.82
C VAL A 191 -10.12 -1.73 -1.83
N ALA A 192 -11.15 -1.36 -1.07
CA ALA A 192 -11.48 0.04 -0.83
C ALA A 192 -10.53 0.65 0.22
N PHE A 193 -10.13 1.89 0.04
CA PHE A 193 -9.27 2.61 0.99
C PHE A 193 -10.01 3.76 1.65
N SER A 194 -9.68 3.98 2.92
CA SER A 194 -10.26 4.99 3.79
C SER A 194 -9.21 5.58 4.72
N ASP A 195 -9.40 6.83 5.12
CA ASP A 195 -8.49 7.53 6.02
C ASP A 195 -9.27 8.39 7.01
N LEU A 196 -9.09 8.15 8.31
CA LEU A 196 -9.76 8.92 9.35
C LEU A 196 -9.37 10.40 9.29
N ASN A 197 -8.13 10.72 8.87
CA ASN A 197 -7.70 12.11 8.72
C ASN A 197 -8.40 12.82 7.57
N TRP A 198 -8.72 12.13 6.48
CA TRP A 198 -9.58 12.67 5.41
C TRP A 198 -10.96 13.07 5.95
N THR A 199 -11.56 12.24 6.79
CA THR A 199 -12.87 12.51 7.38
C THR A 199 -12.82 13.65 8.39
N ARG A 200 -11.73 13.81 9.17
CA ARG A 200 -11.51 15.00 10.01
C ARG A 200 -11.53 16.32 9.23
N LEU A 201 -11.14 16.28 7.95
CA LEU A 201 -11.12 17.45 7.07
C LEU A 201 -12.47 17.73 6.38
N SER A 202 -13.51 16.96 6.65
CA SER A 202 -14.84 17.13 6.02
C SER A 202 -15.43 18.52 6.29
N GLY A 203 -15.36 19.02 7.53
CA GLY A 203 -15.85 20.35 7.91
C GLY A 203 -15.15 21.48 7.14
N TRP A 204 -13.82 21.43 7.04
CA TRP A 204 -13.02 22.39 6.26
C TRP A 204 -13.42 22.39 4.78
N ARG A 205 -13.53 21.19 4.17
CA ARG A 205 -13.94 21.03 2.77
C ARG A 205 -15.36 21.56 2.53
N ALA A 206 -16.29 21.28 3.45
CA ALA A 206 -17.68 21.71 3.35
C ALA A 206 -17.83 23.23 3.42
N LEU A 207 -17.20 23.89 4.39
CA LEU A 207 -17.27 25.35 4.53
C LEU A 207 -16.63 26.07 3.34
N MET A 208 -15.50 25.55 2.87
CA MET A 208 -14.83 26.07 1.67
C MET A 208 -15.74 25.96 0.45
N ALA A 209 -16.36 24.80 0.22
CA ALA A 209 -17.27 24.61 -0.91
C ALA A 209 -18.52 25.51 -0.81
N GLN A 210 -19.12 25.61 0.37
CA GLN A 210 -20.32 26.42 0.61
C GLN A 210 -20.12 27.90 0.30
N PHE A 211 -18.92 28.45 0.51
CA PHE A 211 -18.65 29.85 0.15
C PHE A 211 -18.89 30.10 -1.36
N PHE A 212 -18.49 29.15 -2.19
CA PHE A 212 -18.66 29.22 -3.64
C PHE A 212 -20.08 28.88 -4.12
N ASP A 213 -21.05 28.65 -3.23
CA ASP A 213 -22.46 28.57 -3.63
C ASP A 213 -23.00 29.95 -4.03
N ALA A 214 -22.45 31.03 -3.45
CA ALA A 214 -22.81 32.39 -3.79
C ALA A 214 -22.29 32.80 -5.19
N PRO A 215 -23.13 33.41 -6.06
CA PRO A 215 -22.72 33.78 -7.42
C PRO A 215 -21.48 34.68 -7.49
N TYR A 216 -21.35 35.66 -6.58
CA TYR A 216 -20.20 36.55 -6.55
C TYR A 216 -18.89 35.83 -6.20
N ALA A 217 -18.95 34.79 -5.35
CA ALA A 217 -17.79 34.00 -4.97
C ALA A 217 -17.34 33.10 -6.13
N LYS A 218 -18.28 32.59 -6.96
CA LYS A 218 -17.94 31.81 -8.15
C LYS A 218 -17.09 32.59 -9.16
N GLU A 219 -17.31 33.90 -9.28
CA GLU A 219 -16.51 34.79 -10.14
C GLU A 219 -15.05 34.88 -9.69
N MET A 220 -14.76 34.59 -8.42
CA MET A 220 -13.41 34.60 -7.85
C MET A 220 -12.60 33.33 -8.22
N LEU A 221 -13.25 32.20 -8.50
CA LEU A 221 -12.57 30.92 -8.74
C LEU A 221 -11.48 31.01 -9.83
N PRO A 222 -11.73 31.64 -10.99
CA PRO A 222 -10.69 31.77 -12.00
C PRO A 222 -9.57 32.71 -11.55
N SER A 223 -9.78 33.71 -10.70
CA SER A 223 -8.75 34.68 -10.33
C SER A 223 -7.89 34.28 -9.15
N ILE A 224 -8.11 33.11 -8.54
CA ILE A 224 -7.29 32.58 -7.45
C ILE A 224 -5.84 32.44 -7.91
N ASN A 225 -4.92 33.08 -7.18
CA ASN A 225 -3.49 33.08 -7.48
C ASN A 225 -2.62 32.71 -6.28
N ARG A 226 -3.17 32.65 -5.06
CA ARG A 226 -2.44 32.24 -3.87
C ARG A 226 -3.31 31.48 -2.88
N VAL A 227 -2.72 30.46 -2.26
CA VAL A 227 -3.31 29.67 -1.17
C VAL A 227 -2.34 29.65 0.00
N THR A 228 -2.84 29.88 1.21
CA THR A 228 -2.04 29.78 2.44
C THR A 228 -2.75 28.89 3.43
N ILE A 229 -2.08 27.85 3.93
CA ILE A 229 -2.57 26.95 4.97
C ILE A 229 -1.64 27.04 6.15
N LYS A 230 -2.18 27.40 7.31
CA LYS A 230 -1.44 27.48 8.56
C LYS A 230 -1.87 26.37 9.50
N TYR A 231 -0.92 25.74 10.17
CA TYR A 231 -1.17 24.61 11.07
C TYR A 231 -0.30 24.67 12.31
N ASN A 232 -0.70 23.93 13.35
CA ASN A 232 -0.04 23.93 14.63
C ASN A 232 1.37 23.32 14.55
N ALA A 233 2.39 24.09 14.94
CA ALA A 233 3.78 23.66 14.93
C ALA A 233 4.14 22.59 15.97
N LEU A 234 3.31 22.37 17.01
CA LEU A 234 3.52 21.33 18.04
C LEU A 234 3.31 19.91 17.50
N TYR A 235 2.44 19.76 16.50
CA TYR A 235 2.12 18.49 15.85
C TYR A 235 2.41 18.59 14.34
N PRO A 236 3.68 18.78 13.95
CA PRO A 236 4.04 19.18 12.61
C PRO A 236 3.66 18.13 11.56
N SER A 237 3.76 16.83 11.87
CA SER A 237 3.40 15.76 10.94
C SER A 237 1.89 15.73 10.66
N LEU A 238 1.06 15.84 11.70
CA LEU A 238 -0.40 15.92 11.57
C LEU A 238 -0.83 17.11 10.72
N GLY A 239 -0.39 18.31 11.11
CA GLY A 239 -0.77 19.55 10.43
C GLY A 239 -0.27 19.58 8.99
N TYR A 240 0.94 19.07 8.73
CA TYR A 240 1.49 18.95 7.39
C TYR A 240 0.68 17.98 6.51
N THR A 241 0.35 16.79 7.00
CA THR A 241 -0.49 15.82 6.26
C THR A 241 -1.85 16.43 5.94
N GLN A 242 -2.50 17.07 6.92
CA GLN A 242 -3.79 17.72 6.71
C GLN A 242 -3.72 18.85 5.68
N ALA A 243 -2.68 19.66 5.73
CA ALA A 243 -2.47 20.75 4.79
C ALA A 243 -2.26 20.24 3.36
N LEU A 244 -1.50 19.16 3.18
CA LEU A 244 -1.33 18.49 1.89
C LEU A 244 -2.65 17.92 1.36
N MET A 245 -3.47 17.31 2.21
CA MET A 245 -4.76 16.75 1.80
C MET A 245 -5.78 17.83 1.41
N LEU A 246 -5.86 18.94 2.15
CA LEU A 246 -6.72 20.07 1.78
C LEU A 246 -6.26 20.75 0.49
N LEU A 247 -4.95 20.99 0.33
CA LEU A 247 -4.39 21.54 -0.89
C LEU A 247 -4.62 20.59 -2.08
N GLY A 248 -4.39 19.29 -1.89
CA GLY A 248 -4.63 18.26 -2.88
C GLY A 248 -6.10 18.21 -3.31
N TRP A 249 -7.04 18.30 -2.37
CA TRP A 249 -8.48 18.39 -2.66
C TRP A 249 -8.82 19.59 -3.54
N LEU A 250 -8.32 20.77 -3.20
CA LEU A 250 -8.56 21.97 -3.99
C LEU A 250 -7.99 21.83 -5.41
N CYS A 251 -6.77 21.29 -5.54
CA CYS A 251 -6.14 21.05 -6.84
C CYS A 251 -6.96 20.07 -7.69
N VAL A 252 -7.43 18.96 -7.11
CA VAL A 252 -8.27 17.97 -7.81
C VAL A 252 -9.59 18.59 -8.26
N LYS A 253 -10.24 19.41 -7.43
CA LYS A 253 -11.54 20.02 -7.77
C LYS A 253 -11.42 21.15 -8.79
N LEU A 254 -10.33 21.91 -8.79
CA LEU A 254 -10.11 23.04 -9.71
C LEU A 254 -9.25 22.68 -10.93
N GLY A 255 -8.78 21.44 -11.03
CA GLY A 255 -7.94 20.98 -12.13
C GLY A 255 -6.56 21.62 -12.16
N TRP A 256 -6.01 21.97 -10.99
CA TRP A 256 -4.66 22.52 -10.88
C TRP A 256 -3.61 21.41 -10.96
N GLN A 257 -2.52 21.68 -11.67
CA GLN A 257 -1.45 20.74 -11.90
C GLN A 257 -0.20 21.15 -11.12
N PHE A 258 0.40 20.19 -10.41
CA PHE A 258 1.67 20.40 -9.71
C PHE A 258 2.86 20.12 -10.64
N LEU A 259 3.74 21.11 -10.79
CA LEU A 259 4.93 21.03 -11.65
C LEU A 259 6.19 20.49 -10.96
N GLY A 260 6.12 20.05 -9.69
CA GLY A 260 7.30 19.53 -8.98
C GLY A 260 8.23 20.59 -8.40
N LYS A 261 7.78 21.86 -8.36
CA LYS A 261 8.51 22.93 -7.68
C LYS A 261 8.01 23.01 -6.25
N MET A 262 8.73 22.35 -5.34
CA MET A 262 8.57 22.52 -3.90
C MET A 262 9.88 23.01 -3.31
N SER A 263 9.79 23.99 -2.40
CA SER A 263 10.93 24.42 -1.58
C SER A 263 10.56 24.46 -0.11
N GLU A 264 11.55 24.23 0.75
CA GLU A 264 11.43 24.32 2.20
C GLU A 264 12.46 25.32 2.73
N PRO A 265 12.25 26.64 2.53
CA PRO A 265 13.25 27.67 2.87
C PRO A 265 13.56 27.73 4.37
N LYS A 266 12.63 27.27 5.21
CA LYS A 266 12.82 27.05 6.65
C LYS A 266 12.13 25.75 7.02
N LYS A 267 12.66 25.05 8.03
CA LYS A 267 12.08 23.77 8.51
C LYS A 267 10.57 23.90 8.73
N GLY A 268 9.81 23.06 8.05
CA GLY A 268 8.36 23.01 8.12
C GLY A 268 7.60 24.07 7.30
N LYS A 269 8.26 25.08 6.72
CA LYS A 269 7.63 26.06 5.82
C LYS A 269 7.77 25.61 4.38
N TYR A 270 6.67 25.26 3.73
CA TYR A 270 6.68 24.73 2.37
C TYR A 270 6.06 25.70 1.38
N PHE A 271 6.73 25.90 0.26
CA PHE A 271 6.24 26.68 -0.87
C PHE A 271 6.11 25.75 -2.08
N LEU A 272 4.92 25.73 -2.68
CA LEU A 272 4.58 24.92 -3.84
C LEU A 272 4.02 25.82 -4.95
N GLU A 273 4.27 25.44 -6.20
CA GLU A 273 3.68 26.11 -7.37
C GLU A 273 2.76 25.16 -8.12
N MET A 274 1.52 25.60 -8.31
CA MET A 274 0.53 24.93 -9.16
C MET A 274 0.30 25.72 -10.45
N MET A 275 -0.20 25.04 -11.47
CA MET A 275 -0.59 25.64 -12.74
C MET A 275 -2.04 25.32 -13.09
N GLN A 276 -2.72 26.31 -13.66
CA GLN A 276 -4.00 26.12 -14.35
C GLN A 276 -3.91 26.73 -15.74
N GLY A 277 -3.67 25.91 -16.75
CA GLY A 277 -3.25 26.39 -18.07
C GLY A 277 -1.91 27.12 -17.98
N SER A 278 -1.85 28.39 -18.39
CA SER A 278 -0.67 29.24 -18.29
C SER A 278 -0.54 30.00 -16.97
N ARG A 279 -1.51 29.87 -16.06
CA ARG A 279 -1.58 30.66 -14.83
C ARG A 279 -0.91 29.94 -13.68
N ARG A 280 -0.12 30.68 -12.91
CA ARG A 280 0.58 30.21 -11.72
C ARG A 280 -0.25 30.50 -10.47
N ILE A 281 -0.34 29.51 -9.59
CA ILE A 281 -0.94 29.63 -8.26
C ILE A 281 0.15 29.30 -7.24
N GLU A 282 0.40 30.23 -6.34
CA GLU A 282 1.39 30.07 -5.26
C GLU A 282 0.71 29.42 -4.04
N CYS A 283 1.33 28.41 -3.45
CA CYS A 283 0.76 27.69 -2.32
C CYS A 283 1.77 27.63 -1.17
N GLU A 284 1.35 28.06 0.01
CA GLU A 284 2.18 28.13 1.21
C GLU A 284 1.60 27.26 2.32
N LEU A 285 2.40 26.33 2.84
CA LEU A 285 2.07 25.55 4.03
C LEU A 285 2.98 26.01 5.17
N LEU A 286 2.40 26.62 6.20
CA LEU A 286 3.13 27.36 7.22
C LEU A 286 2.84 26.81 8.63
N PRO A 287 3.87 26.38 9.38
CA PRO A 287 3.71 26.07 10.79
C PRO A 287 3.71 27.38 11.57
N GLU A 288 2.70 27.58 12.42
CA GLU A 288 2.60 28.76 13.30
C GLU A 288 2.89 28.41 14.75
N GLN A 289 3.64 29.30 15.41
CA GLN A 289 3.96 29.24 16.83
C GLN A 289 3.09 30.27 17.57
N GLY A 290 2.04 29.80 18.26
CA GLY A 290 1.28 30.60 19.23
C GLY A 290 -0.21 30.75 18.92
N GLY A 291 -1.02 30.55 19.98
CA GLY A 291 -2.48 30.73 20.00
C GLY A 291 -3.28 29.45 20.30
N THR A 292 -3.27 29.01 21.57
CA THR A 292 -4.17 28.04 22.22
C THR A 292 -4.32 26.61 21.63
N GLU A 293 -5.02 25.75 22.37
CA GLU A 293 -5.08 24.28 22.40
C GLU A 293 -5.50 23.56 21.09
N THR A 294 -5.56 24.27 19.96
CA THR A 294 -6.11 23.75 18.71
C THR A 294 -5.17 22.76 18.00
N ILE A 295 -5.64 21.54 17.75
CA ILE A 295 -4.89 20.48 17.05
C ILE A 295 -5.12 20.58 15.53
N GLY A 296 -4.06 20.45 14.72
CA GLY A 296 -4.16 20.35 13.25
C GLY A 296 -4.10 21.70 12.52
N ILE A 297 -5.01 21.92 11.56
CA ILE A 297 -5.13 23.16 10.76
C ILE A 297 -5.68 24.30 11.60
N HIS A 298 -5.01 25.46 11.55
CA HIS A 298 -5.42 26.69 12.21
C HIS A 298 -6.18 27.62 11.25
N SER A 299 -5.67 27.79 10.03
CA SER A 299 -6.37 28.58 9.01
C SER A 299 -6.09 28.11 7.59
N PHE A 300 -7.04 28.41 6.70
CA PHE A 300 -6.94 28.17 5.27
C PHE A 300 -7.43 29.42 4.54
N CYS A 301 -6.58 30.02 3.71
CA CYS A 301 -6.87 31.23 2.97
C CYS A 301 -6.66 31.06 1.46
N LEU A 302 -7.63 31.53 0.68
CA LEU A 302 -7.55 31.73 -0.77
C LEU A 302 -7.46 33.22 -1.06
N TYR A 303 -6.58 33.60 -1.97
CA TYR A 303 -6.45 34.97 -2.47
C TYR A 303 -6.64 34.98 -3.98
N ALA A 304 -7.33 36.01 -4.46
CA ALA A 304 -7.61 36.22 -5.86
C ALA A 304 -7.24 37.63 -6.30
N VAL A 305 -6.89 37.77 -7.58
CA VAL A 305 -6.64 39.09 -8.18
C VAL A 305 -7.98 39.72 -8.58
N GLY A 306 -8.46 40.67 -7.77
CA GLY A 306 -9.63 41.50 -8.06
C GLY A 306 -9.32 42.69 -8.97
N ARG A 307 -10.37 43.40 -9.42
CA ARG A 307 -10.24 44.68 -10.17
C ARG A 307 -9.93 45.88 -9.26
N GLU A 308 -10.30 45.82 -7.97
CA GLU A 308 -9.97 46.79 -6.92
C GLU A 308 -9.85 46.04 -5.58
N GLU A 309 -8.71 46.18 -4.89
CA GLU A 309 -8.28 45.50 -3.63
C GLU A 309 -8.38 43.95 -3.59
N HIS A 310 -7.52 43.33 -2.76
CA HIS A 310 -7.28 41.87 -2.79
C HIS A 310 -8.48 41.05 -2.27
N GLU A 311 -9.28 40.50 -3.19
CA GLU A 311 -10.34 39.55 -2.86
C GLU A 311 -9.74 38.29 -2.20
N ASN A 312 -10.37 37.84 -1.10
CA ASN A 312 -9.91 36.67 -0.37
C ASN A 312 -11.05 35.95 0.36
N LEU A 313 -10.79 34.69 0.66
CA LEU A 313 -11.61 33.86 1.54
C LEU A 313 -10.68 33.19 2.54
N CYS A 314 -10.88 33.43 3.82
CA CYS A 314 -10.14 32.79 4.88
C CYS A 314 -11.09 32.07 5.84
N ILE A 315 -10.72 30.86 6.24
CA ILE A 315 -11.38 30.11 7.31
C ILE A 315 -10.37 29.99 8.46
N TYR A 316 -10.80 30.32 9.67
CA TYR A 316 -10.01 30.30 10.90
C TYR A 316 -10.67 29.37 11.93
N LYS A 317 -9.89 28.56 12.63
CA LYS A 317 -10.35 27.86 13.83
C LYS A 317 -10.26 28.81 15.03
N THR A 318 -11.38 29.02 15.72
CA THR A 318 -11.43 29.88 16.91
C THR A 318 -10.91 29.17 18.15
N GLU A 319 -10.42 29.93 19.13
CA GLU A 319 -9.74 29.40 20.32
C GLU A 319 -10.68 28.76 21.37
N THR A 320 -11.96 29.16 21.41
CA THR A 320 -12.81 28.93 22.60
C THR A 320 -13.98 27.96 22.43
N ASP A 321 -14.44 27.67 21.21
CA ASP A 321 -15.75 27.02 21.01
C ASP A 321 -15.80 26.02 19.86
N ASP A 322 -14.65 25.50 19.42
CA ASP A 322 -14.60 24.52 18.33
C ASP A 322 -15.38 25.04 17.10
N CYS A 323 -15.25 26.33 16.81
CA CYS A 323 -15.94 26.99 15.71
C CYS A 323 -14.95 27.32 14.60
N LEU A 324 -15.45 27.27 13.36
CA LEU A 324 -14.76 27.80 12.20
C LEU A 324 -15.39 29.14 11.83
N GLU A 325 -14.59 30.20 11.86
CA GLU A 325 -14.97 31.52 11.36
C GLU A 325 -14.50 31.67 9.91
N THR A 326 -15.44 31.88 9.01
CA THR A 326 -15.18 32.19 7.61
C THR A 326 -15.27 33.70 7.42
N VAL A 327 -14.18 34.32 6.96
CA VAL A 327 -14.09 35.73 6.61
C VAL A 327 -13.80 35.84 5.12
N ALA A 328 -14.66 36.51 4.37
CA ALA A 328 -14.48 36.70 2.94
C ALA A 328 -14.55 38.19 2.57
N ASN A 329 -13.58 38.64 1.80
CA ASN A 329 -13.53 39.99 1.26
C ASN A 329 -13.76 39.92 -0.24
N ALA A 330 -14.88 40.47 -0.73
CA ALA A 330 -15.23 40.48 -2.15
C ALA A 330 -15.95 41.78 -2.51
N LYS A 331 -15.59 42.40 -3.65
CA LYS A 331 -16.21 43.64 -4.15
C LYS A 331 -16.29 44.77 -3.08
N GLY A 332 -15.23 44.93 -2.27
CA GLY A 332 -15.15 45.96 -1.22
C GLY A 332 -16.05 45.72 0.00
N GLN A 333 -16.62 44.51 0.16
CA GLN A 333 -17.42 44.13 1.33
C GLN A 333 -16.79 42.93 2.04
N THR A 334 -16.91 42.92 3.38
CA THR A 334 -16.49 41.80 4.23
C THR A 334 -17.71 41.02 4.69
N TYR A 335 -17.68 39.71 4.48
CA TYR A 335 -18.69 38.76 4.90
C TYR A 335 -18.08 37.84 5.95
N THR A 336 -18.72 37.75 7.12
CA THR A 336 -18.30 36.85 8.20
C THR A 336 -19.40 35.84 8.50
N ARG A 337 -19.03 34.57 8.63
CA ARG A 337 -19.92 33.49 9.07
C ARG A 337 -19.19 32.61 10.06
N THR A 338 -19.85 32.27 11.16
CA THR A 338 -19.36 31.27 12.11
C THR A 338 -20.14 29.97 11.93
N ALA A 339 -19.44 28.84 11.91
CA ALA A 339 -20.02 27.52 11.91
C ALA A 339 -19.42 26.70 13.05
N GLN A 340 -20.25 25.94 13.75
CA GLN A 340 -19.77 25.04 14.79
C GLN A 340 -19.13 23.80 14.15
N MET A 341 -17.95 23.42 14.62
CA MET A 341 -17.19 22.26 14.18
C MET A 341 -16.94 21.37 15.40
N HIS A 342 -17.70 20.29 15.53
CA HIS A 342 -17.51 19.40 16.67
C HIS A 342 -16.23 18.59 16.46
N GLU A 343 -15.31 18.58 17.44
CA GLU A 343 -14.29 17.54 17.46
C GLU A 343 -14.97 16.17 17.61
N HIS A 344 -14.71 15.31 16.63
CA HIS A 344 -15.33 14.00 16.56
C HIS A 344 -14.47 12.96 17.28
N SER A 345 -15.11 12.09 18.06
CA SER A 345 -14.45 10.94 18.68
C SER A 345 -13.86 10.00 17.61
N LYS A 346 -12.85 9.20 17.99
CA LYS A 346 -12.27 8.21 17.07
C LYS A 346 -13.33 7.19 16.60
N SER A 347 -14.22 6.79 17.50
CA SER A 347 -15.38 5.94 17.19
C SER A 347 -16.26 6.58 16.11
N TRP A 348 -16.57 7.88 16.23
CA TRP A 348 -17.38 8.57 15.22
C TRP A 348 -16.69 8.56 13.84
N LEU A 349 -15.38 8.86 13.80
CA LEU A 349 -14.61 8.84 12.55
C LEU A 349 -14.60 7.45 11.90
N ILE A 350 -14.36 6.40 12.69
CA ILE A 350 -14.40 5.02 12.20
C ILE A 350 -15.80 4.69 11.68
N GLY A 351 -16.85 5.07 12.40
CA GLY A 351 -18.24 4.85 11.99
C GLY A 351 -18.57 5.50 10.64
N GLN A 352 -18.07 6.71 10.37
CA GLN A 352 -18.22 7.34 9.05
C GLN A 352 -17.57 6.49 7.94
N GLU A 353 -16.35 6.00 8.15
CA GLU A 353 -15.64 5.17 7.16
C GLU A 353 -16.30 3.81 6.94
N LEU A 354 -16.82 3.18 8.00
CA LEU A 354 -17.58 1.92 7.92
C LEU A 354 -18.87 2.08 7.10
N GLY A 355 -19.48 3.27 7.14
CA GLY A 355 -20.69 3.59 6.38
C GLY A 355 -20.46 3.81 4.87
N ILE A 356 -19.21 3.97 4.42
CA ILE A 356 -18.92 4.20 2.99
C ILE A 356 -19.08 2.90 2.21
N MET A 357 -19.99 2.90 1.24
CA MET A 357 -20.13 1.82 0.27
C MET A 357 -19.17 2.02 -0.90
N GLY A 358 -18.37 1.00 -1.23
CA GLY A 358 -17.46 1.05 -2.38
C GLY A 358 -16.27 2.00 -2.20
N ARG A 359 -15.79 2.64 -3.26
CA ARG A 359 -14.57 3.45 -3.24
C ARG A 359 -14.88 4.94 -3.17
N ASP A 360 -14.05 5.71 -2.46
CA ASP A 360 -14.05 7.18 -2.55
C ASP A 360 -12.99 7.62 -3.57
N GLU A 361 -13.38 7.76 -4.84
CA GLU A 361 -12.46 8.21 -5.89
C GLU A 361 -11.89 9.61 -5.66
N THR A 362 -12.61 10.48 -4.93
CA THR A 362 -12.09 11.81 -4.61
C THR A 362 -10.96 11.67 -3.62
N PHE A 363 -11.16 10.91 -2.54
CA PHE A 363 -10.10 10.58 -1.58
C PHE A 363 -8.88 9.99 -2.29
N GLU A 364 -9.06 8.96 -3.12
CA GLU A 364 -7.94 8.29 -3.81
C GLU A 364 -7.10 9.25 -4.64
N LYS A 365 -7.73 10.10 -5.46
CA LYS A 365 -7.03 11.11 -6.28
C LYS A 365 -6.33 12.16 -5.43
N VAL A 366 -6.97 12.58 -4.33
CA VAL A 366 -6.42 13.58 -3.41
C VAL A 366 -5.22 13.02 -2.65
N PHE A 367 -5.32 11.78 -2.18
CA PHE A 367 -4.25 11.13 -1.45
C PHE A 367 -3.03 10.90 -2.33
N GLU A 368 -3.24 10.43 -3.57
CA GLU A 368 -2.17 10.30 -4.57
C GLU A 368 -1.48 11.65 -4.83
N LEU A 369 -2.26 12.73 -5.00
CA LEU A 369 -1.68 14.05 -5.19
C LEU A 369 -0.93 14.51 -3.93
N ALA A 370 -1.50 14.36 -2.73
CA ALA A 370 -0.86 14.72 -1.48
C ALA A 370 0.48 13.99 -1.27
N ALA A 371 0.55 12.71 -1.63
CA ALA A 371 1.78 11.93 -1.65
C ALA A 371 2.84 12.53 -2.60
N ARG A 372 2.45 12.90 -3.82
CA ARG A 372 3.34 13.56 -4.78
C ARG A 372 3.83 14.93 -4.31
N LEU A 373 2.93 15.73 -3.75
CA LEU A 373 3.25 17.03 -3.15
C LEU A 373 4.28 16.86 -2.02
N SER A 374 4.12 15.84 -1.18
CA SER A 374 5.03 15.55 -0.05
C SER A 374 6.47 15.26 -0.49
N GLN A 375 6.66 14.69 -1.68
CA GLN A 375 7.97 14.36 -2.25
C GLN A 375 8.52 15.47 -3.15
N GLY A 376 7.73 16.49 -3.48
CA GLY A 376 8.10 17.52 -4.44
C GLY A 376 8.22 17.01 -5.88
N LEU A 377 7.53 15.92 -6.24
CA LEU A 377 7.63 15.33 -7.57
C LEU A 377 6.67 15.97 -8.58
N SER A 378 7.17 16.31 -9.77
CA SER A 378 6.33 16.78 -10.88
C SER A 378 5.38 15.68 -11.36
N SER A 379 4.30 16.06 -12.07
CA SER A 379 3.40 15.09 -12.72
C SER A 379 4.14 14.08 -13.60
N THR A 380 5.20 14.51 -14.29
CA THR A 380 6.02 13.65 -15.14
C THR A 380 6.86 12.63 -14.35
N ILE A 381 7.49 13.02 -13.23
CA ILE A 381 8.30 12.09 -12.43
C ILE A 381 7.43 11.16 -11.60
N ALA A 382 6.31 11.67 -11.08
CA ALA A 382 5.32 10.85 -10.40
C ALA A 382 4.68 9.83 -11.36
N SER A 383 4.42 10.17 -12.62
CA SER A 383 3.98 9.17 -13.61
C SER A 383 5.04 8.10 -13.87
N LEU A 384 6.34 8.38 -13.73
CA LEU A 384 7.39 7.37 -13.86
C LEU A 384 7.45 6.40 -12.66
N GLN A 385 6.97 6.83 -11.49
CA GLN A 385 6.93 6.00 -10.26
C GLN A 385 5.55 5.36 -10.01
N ALA A 386 4.48 5.94 -10.55
CA ALA A 386 3.10 5.49 -10.41
C ALA A 386 2.59 4.71 -11.64
N ALA A 387 3.24 4.81 -12.80
CA ALA A 387 2.90 3.99 -13.95
C ALA A 387 3.43 2.57 -13.76
N SER A 388 2.55 1.60 -13.94
CA SER A 388 2.93 0.19 -14.09
C SER A 388 3.92 -0.02 -15.26
N HIS A 389 4.04 0.94 -16.17
CA HIS A 389 4.98 0.92 -17.28
C HIS A 389 5.66 2.27 -17.56
N VAL A 390 6.97 2.24 -17.72
CA VAL A 390 7.88 3.36 -17.95
C VAL A 390 8.42 3.26 -19.37
N ILE A 391 8.19 4.28 -20.20
CA ILE A 391 8.72 4.35 -21.57
C ILE A 391 10.09 5.05 -21.55
N ALA A 392 11.09 4.39 -22.13
CA ALA A 392 12.42 4.90 -22.43
C ALA A 392 12.52 5.22 -23.93
N GLU A 393 13.24 6.28 -24.30
CA GLU A 393 13.42 6.67 -25.70
C GLU A 393 14.16 5.59 -26.50
N ASP A 394 15.17 4.97 -25.90
CA ASP A 394 16.00 3.93 -26.51
C ASP A 394 16.53 2.91 -25.49
N ASN A 395 17.39 2.00 -25.98
CA ASN A 395 18.03 0.98 -25.15
C ASN A 395 18.97 1.56 -24.09
N ASP A 396 19.69 2.65 -24.39
CA ASP A 396 20.65 3.22 -23.47
C ASP A 396 19.94 3.83 -22.27
N GLU A 397 18.85 4.58 -22.50
CA GLU A 397 18.00 5.07 -21.43
C GLU A 397 17.32 3.94 -20.66
N LEU A 398 16.88 2.88 -21.35
CA LEU A 398 16.33 1.68 -20.70
C LEU A 398 17.36 1.05 -19.76
N PHE A 399 18.62 0.89 -20.17
CA PHE A 399 19.67 0.32 -19.31
C PHE A 399 20.00 1.22 -18.12
N GLN A 400 20.09 2.54 -18.34
CA GLN A 400 20.33 3.50 -17.25
C GLN A 400 19.23 3.47 -16.19
N ARG A 401 17.96 3.50 -16.62
CA ARG A 401 16.81 3.43 -15.71
C ARG A 401 16.77 2.10 -14.96
N ALA A 402 17.02 0.98 -15.63
CA ALA A 402 17.10 -0.33 -14.98
C ALA A 402 18.27 -0.42 -13.99
N ALA A 403 19.42 0.20 -14.29
CA ALA A 403 20.59 0.22 -13.40
C ALA A 403 20.32 1.04 -12.12
N GLU A 404 19.62 2.16 -12.22
CA GLU A 404 19.19 2.92 -11.04
C GLU A 404 18.16 2.17 -10.19
N ILE A 405 17.21 1.46 -10.81
CA ILE A 405 16.26 0.58 -10.09
C ILE A 405 17.02 -0.53 -9.35
N PHE A 406 17.97 -1.20 -10.02
CA PHE A 406 18.80 -2.24 -9.42
C PHE A 406 19.60 -1.70 -8.22
N LEU A 407 20.24 -0.55 -8.38
CA LEU A 407 21.03 0.09 -7.32
C LEU A 407 20.16 0.49 -6.13
N HIS A 408 18.97 1.04 -6.38
CA HIS A 408 18.04 1.45 -5.35
C HIS A 408 17.54 0.24 -4.54
N ALA A 409 17.06 -0.81 -5.23
CA ALA A 409 16.63 -2.05 -4.60
C ALA A 409 17.77 -2.69 -3.79
N ALA A 410 19.01 -2.64 -4.29
CA ALA A 410 20.17 -3.14 -3.57
C ALA A 410 20.43 -2.37 -2.27
N LYS A 411 20.37 -1.03 -2.32
CA LYS A 411 20.61 -0.17 -1.15
C LYS A 411 19.54 -0.37 -0.09
N GLU A 412 18.26 -0.39 -0.48
CA GLU A 412 17.14 -0.59 0.44
C GLU A 412 17.20 -1.96 1.11
N ALA A 413 17.35 -3.03 0.31
CA ALA A 413 17.42 -4.39 0.85
C ALA A 413 18.59 -4.59 1.82
N ILE A 414 19.75 -4.02 1.52
CA ILE A 414 20.92 -4.11 2.40
C ILE A 414 20.72 -3.28 3.67
N ALA A 415 20.12 -2.10 3.57
CA ALA A 415 19.84 -1.27 4.74
C ALA A 415 18.83 -1.94 5.69
N GLU A 416 17.78 -2.54 5.15
CA GLU A 416 16.67 -3.12 5.94
C GLU A 416 16.96 -4.55 6.41
N ARG A 417 17.54 -5.38 5.54
CA ARG A 417 17.65 -6.84 5.74
C ARG A 417 19.10 -7.34 5.70
N GLY A 418 20.06 -6.46 5.48
CA GLY A 418 21.50 -6.79 5.46
C GLY A 418 21.99 -7.52 4.21
N LEU A 419 21.10 -7.94 3.30
CA LEU A 419 21.43 -8.67 2.08
C LEU A 419 20.50 -8.22 0.94
N PHE A 420 21.04 -8.15 -0.28
CA PHE A 420 20.26 -7.97 -1.50
C PHE A 420 20.20 -9.28 -2.29
N LYS A 421 19.00 -9.84 -2.47
CA LYS A 421 18.77 -11.10 -3.17
C LYS A 421 18.03 -10.83 -4.47
N VAL A 422 18.73 -10.99 -5.60
CA VAL A 422 18.21 -10.67 -6.92
C VAL A 422 18.20 -11.88 -7.84
N ALA A 423 17.10 -12.10 -8.55
CA ALA A 423 17.01 -13.09 -9.62
C ALA A 423 17.23 -12.42 -10.98
N LEU A 424 18.24 -12.89 -11.70
CA LEU A 424 18.67 -12.42 -13.01
C LEU A 424 17.88 -13.11 -14.14
N SER A 425 17.86 -12.45 -15.29
CA SER A 425 17.28 -12.97 -16.53
C SER A 425 18.33 -13.09 -17.63
N GLY A 426 18.04 -13.94 -18.62
CA GLY A 426 18.82 -14.06 -19.85
C GLY A 426 18.36 -13.12 -20.97
N GLY A 427 19.13 -13.08 -22.06
CA GLY A 427 18.80 -12.34 -23.28
C GLY A 427 19.66 -11.10 -23.51
N SER A 428 19.46 -10.44 -24.65
CA SER A 428 20.23 -9.26 -25.07
C SER A 428 19.96 -8.03 -24.19
N THR A 429 18.70 -7.82 -23.77
CA THR A 429 18.32 -6.67 -22.95
C THR A 429 18.95 -6.73 -21.54
N PRO A 430 18.87 -7.86 -20.78
CA PRO A 430 19.61 -7.97 -19.52
C PRO A 430 21.13 -7.90 -19.68
N LYS A 431 21.70 -8.41 -20.80
CA LYS A 431 23.14 -8.28 -21.09
C LYS A 431 23.59 -6.81 -21.15
N GLY A 432 22.79 -5.93 -21.73
CA GLY A 432 23.04 -4.48 -21.77
C GLY A 432 23.10 -3.87 -20.36
N LEU A 433 22.10 -4.17 -19.52
CA LEU A 433 22.10 -3.78 -18.11
C LEU A 433 23.34 -4.29 -17.36
N PHE A 434 23.68 -5.56 -17.50
CA PHE A 434 24.81 -6.19 -16.82
C PHE A 434 26.13 -5.53 -17.19
N THR A 435 26.31 -5.23 -18.47
CA THR A 435 27.48 -4.50 -18.97
C THR A 435 27.56 -3.10 -18.34
N LEU A 436 26.43 -2.40 -18.21
CA LEU A 436 26.38 -1.08 -17.56
C LEU A 436 26.68 -1.16 -16.05
N LEU A 437 26.10 -2.13 -15.34
CA LEU A 437 26.35 -2.36 -13.91
C LEU A 437 27.81 -2.71 -13.61
N ALA A 438 28.51 -3.31 -14.58
CA ALA A 438 29.93 -3.62 -14.48
C ALA A 438 30.83 -2.39 -14.66
N THR A 439 30.34 -1.24 -15.15
CA THR A 439 31.15 -0.02 -15.30
C THR A 439 31.45 0.64 -13.95
N ASP A 440 32.51 1.45 -13.86
CA ASP A 440 32.89 2.13 -12.61
C ASP A 440 31.78 3.05 -12.08
N ALA A 441 30.92 3.56 -12.98
CA ALA A 441 29.75 4.39 -12.64
C ALA A 441 28.72 3.68 -11.73
N TYR A 442 28.70 2.34 -11.71
CA TYR A 442 27.79 1.53 -10.89
C TYR A 442 28.51 0.53 -9.99
N ARG A 443 29.61 -0.06 -10.46
CA ARG A 443 30.36 -1.12 -9.78
C ARG A 443 30.70 -0.76 -8.34
N GLU A 444 31.11 0.48 -8.08
CA GLU A 444 31.51 0.97 -6.76
C GLU A 444 30.32 1.37 -5.86
N ARG A 445 29.16 1.66 -6.47
CA ARG A 445 27.95 2.09 -5.75
C ARG A 445 27.16 0.89 -5.18
N ILE A 446 27.40 -0.31 -5.69
CA ILE A 446 26.71 -1.55 -5.30
C ILE A 446 27.61 -2.33 -4.34
N ASN A 447 27.07 -2.71 -3.18
CA ASN A 447 27.79 -3.58 -2.25
C ASN A 447 27.67 -5.05 -2.67
N TRP A 448 28.56 -5.49 -3.56
CA TRP A 448 28.59 -6.84 -4.10
C TRP A 448 28.81 -7.94 -3.06
N THR A 449 29.51 -7.64 -1.96
CA THR A 449 29.72 -8.62 -0.86
C THR A 449 28.43 -8.99 -0.13
N ARG A 450 27.41 -8.13 -0.20
CA ARG A 450 26.07 -8.34 0.36
C ARG A 450 25.01 -8.67 -0.70
N THR A 451 25.42 -8.79 -1.96
CA THR A 451 24.54 -9.12 -3.08
C THR A 451 24.60 -10.62 -3.37
N PHE A 452 23.44 -11.26 -3.50
CA PHE A 452 23.27 -12.66 -3.87
C PHE A 452 22.53 -12.77 -5.20
N LEU A 453 23.15 -13.47 -6.15
CA LEU A 453 22.63 -13.63 -7.49
C LEU A 453 21.96 -15.00 -7.64
N PHE A 454 20.74 -14.96 -8.15
CA PHE A 454 19.93 -16.09 -8.55
C PHE A 454 19.56 -15.93 -10.02
N TRP A 455 18.93 -16.94 -10.60
CA TRP A 455 18.35 -16.90 -11.95
C TRP A 455 16.86 -17.18 -11.90
N GLY A 456 16.10 -16.38 -12.66
CA GLY A 456 14.68 -16.60 -12.91
C GLY A 456 14.43 -17.85 -13.75
N ASP A 457 15.32 -18.14 -14.70
CA ASP A 457 15.31 -19.37 -15.48
C ASP A 457 16.70 -19.73 -16.01
N GLU A 458 16.88 -20.98 -16.45
CA GLU A 458 18.08 -21.44 -17.14
C GLU A 458 17.77 -22.53 -18.18
N ARG A 459 18.58 -22.55 -19.23
CA ARG A 459 18.54 -23.50 -20.34
C ARG A 459 19.29 -24.77 -19.91
N CYS A 460 18.76 -25.95 -20.22
CA CYS A 460 19.36 -27.22 -19.81
C CYS A 460 20.59 -27.61 -20.66
N VAL A 461 21.63 -26.78 -20.60
CA VAL A 461 22.88 -26.88 -21.37
C VAL A 461 24.07 -26.70 -20.43
N PRO A 462 25.30 -27.10 -20.84
CA PRO A 462 26.50 -26.80 -20.07
C PRO A 462 26.65 -25.31 -19.73
N PRO A 463 27.26 -24.94 -18.59
CA PRO A 463 27.44 -23.55 -18.19
C PRO A 463 28.41 -22.75 -19.06
N THR A 464 29.06 -23.40 -20.03
CA THR A 464 29.93 -22.79 -21.05
C THR A 464 29.24 -22.68 -22.42
N ASP A 465 28.03 -23.22 -22.58
CA ASP A 465 27.24 -23.10 -23.80
C ASP A 465 26.79 -21.64 -24.00
N GLU A 466 26.77 -21.18 -25.26
CA GLU A 466 26.36 -19.81 -25.64
C GLU A 466 24.92 -19.49 -25.24
N ARG A 467 24.08 -20.53 -25.07
CA ARG A 467 22.68 -20.39 -24.64
C ARG A 467 22.52 -20.29 -23.13
N SER A 468 23.57 -20.47 -22.32
CA SER A 468 23.46 -20.39 -20.86
C SER A 468 23.28 -18.94 -20.38
N ASN A 469 22.24 -18.72 -19.56
CA ASN A 469 22.02 -17.45 -18.87
C ASN A 469 23.14 -17.17 -17.86
N TYR A 470 23.64 -18.22 -17.18
CA TYR A 470 24.80 -18.11 -16.30
C TYR A 470 26.05 -17.66 -17.04
N ARG A 471 26.38 -18.26 -18.20
CA ARG A 471 27.54 -17.85 -19.00
C ARG A 471 27.46 -16.38 -19.37
N MET A 472 26.32 -15.94 -19.89
CA MET A 472 26.12 -14.55 -20.30
C MET A 472 26.33 -13.60 -19.12
N ALA A 473 25.68 -13.85 -17.97
CA ALA A 473 25.86 -13.05 -16.77
C ALA A 473 27.31 -13.09 -16.26
N ASN A 474 28.00 -14.23 -16.41
CA ASN A 474 29.39 -14.37 -16.03
C ASN A 474 30.30 -13.44 -16.84
N GLU A 475 30.17 -13.48 -18.17
CA GLU A 475 30.96 -12.67 -19.09
C GLU A 475 30.66 -11.17 -18.99
N SER A 476 29.40 -10.78 -18.76
CA SER A 476 28.99 -9.38 -18.79
C SER A 476 28.98 -8.68 -17.43
N LEU A 477 29.00 -9.42 -16.31
CA LEU A 477 28.90 -8.86 -14.96
C LEU A 477 29.80 -9.55 -13.94
N ILE A 478 29.59 -10.85 -13.70
CA ILE A 478 30.17 -11.53 -12.53
C ILE A 478 31.70 -11.48 -12.54
N SER A 479 32.33 -11.69 -13.71
CA SER A 479 33.80 -11.65 -13.82
C SER A 479 34.39 -10.24 -13.72
N LEU A 480 33.55 -9.20 -13.67
CA LEU A 480 33.93 -7.79 -13.72
C LEU A 480 33.63 -7.05 -12.41
N VAL A 481 32.96 -7.68 -11.45
CA VAL A 481 32.55 -7.07 -10.18
C VAL A 481 33.08 -7.87 -8.98
N PRO A 482 33.33 -7.24 -7.82
CA PRO A 482 33.90 -7.91 -6.65
C PRO A 482 32.85 -8.73 -5.87
N ILE A 483 32.07 -9.58 -6.55
CA ILE A 483 31.10 -10.46 -5.92
C ILE A 483 31.75 -11.75 -5.42
N PRO A 484 31.55 -12.16 -4.15
CA PRO A 484 32.06 -13.44 -3.67
C PRO A 484 31.45 -14.63 -4.44
N PRO A 485 32.25 -15.64 -4.83
CA PRO A 485 31.72 -16.82 -5.53
C PRO A 485 30.61 -17.55 -4.75
N SER A 486 30.67 -17.53 -3.42
CA SER A 486 29.64 -18.09 -2.54
C SER A 486 28.26 -17.42 -2.69
N ASN A 487 28.22 -16.20 -3.20
CA ASN A 487 26.97 -15.45 -3.36
C ASN A 487 26.29 -15.72 -4.71
N ILE A 488 26.93 -16.52 -5.58
CA ILE A 488 26.42 -16.86 -6.89
C ILE A 488 25.68 -18.20 -6.81
N ARG A 489 24.35 -18.17 -6.90
CA ARG A 489 23.49 -19.34 -6.79
C ARG A 489 22.98 -19.75 -8.18
N ARG A 490 23.88 -20.26 -9.02
CA ARG A 490 23.50 -20.74 -10.37
C ARG A 490 22.68 -22.03 -10.32
N ILE A 491 21.90 -22.23 -11.38
CA ILE A 491 21.17 -23.47 -11.67
C ILE A 491 22.14 -24.46 -12.34
N TYR A 492 22.19 -25.71 -11.86
CA TYR A 492 22.99 -26.79 -12.46
C TYR A 492 22.16 -27.51 -13.55
N ALA A 493 21.71 -26.76 -14.55
CA ALA A 493 20.76 -27.25 -15.56
C ALA A 493 21.36 -28.28 -16.53
N GLU A 494 22.68 -28.43 -16.53
CA GLU A 494 23.43 -29.43 -17.28
C GLU A 494 23.16 -30.88 -16.83
N ASP A 495 22.75 -31.11 -15.57
CA ASP A 495 22.54 -32.45 -15.01
C ASP A 495 21.31 -33.15 -15.64
N ALA A 496 21.37 -34.46 -15.84
CA ALA A 496 20.37 -35.21 -16.62
C ALA A 496 18.95 -35.17 -16.04
N ASP A 497 18.79 -35.31 -14.72
CA ASP A 497 17.49 -35.32 -14.03
C ASP A 497 17.01 -33.89 -13.73
N LYS A 498 16.13 -33.37 -14.58
CA LYS A 498 15.67 -31.98 -14.50
C LYS A 498 14.80 -31.71 -13.28
N GLU A 499 14.04 -32.69 -12.82
CA GLU A 499 13.24 -32.57 -11.61
C GLU A 499 14.13 -32.53 -10.37
N ALA A 500 15.20 -33.35 -10.33
CA ALA A 500 16.20 -33.27 -9.29
C ALA A 500 16.93 -31.91 -9.28
N VAL A 501 17.23 -31.34 -10.45
CA VAL A 501 17.81 -29.98 -10.56
C VAL A 501 16.87 -28.92 -9.98
N ALA A 502 15.58 -28.96 -10.32
CA ALA A 502 14.59 -28.01 -9.79
C ALA A 502 14.46 -28.11 -8.26
N LYS A 503 14.46 -29.33 -7.71
CA LYS A 503 14.46 -29.58 -6.26
C LYS A 503 15.74 -29.07 -5.59
N LEU A 504 16.91 -29.32 -6.18
CA LEU A 504 18.19 -28.85 -5.66
C LEU A 504 18.26 -27.32 -5.65
N TYR A 505 17.79 -26.67 -6.71
CA TYR A 505 17.74 -25.22 -6.76
C TYR A 505 16.75 -24.63 -5.75
N THR A 506 15.60 -25.26 -5.56
CA THR A 506 14.65 -24.94 -4.48
C THR A 506 15.33 -25.04 -3.10
N ALA A 507 16.08 -26.11 -2.83
CA ALA A 507 16.78 -26.28 -1.56
C ALA A 507 17.82 -25.17 -1.30
N LYS A 508 18.59 -24.78 -2.32
CA LYS A 508 19.55 -23.65 -2.23
C LYS A 508 18.85 -22.32 -1.91
N ILE A 509 17.70 -22.07 -2.54
CA ILE A 509 16.89 -20.88 -2.24
C ILE A 509 16.41 -20.95 -0.79
N ARG A 510 15.81 -22.07 -0.37
CA ARG A 510 15.32 -22.23 1.02
C ARG A 510 16.41 -22.04 2.06
N GLU A 511 17.60 -22.59 1.83
CA GLU A 511 18.75 -22.47 2.72
C GLU A 511 19.15 -21.00 2.92
N LEU A 512 19.36 -20.25 1.83
CA LEU A 512 19.79 -18.85 1.95
C LEU A 512 18.70 -17.97 2.56
N PHE A 513 17.44 -18.21 2.20
CA PHE A 513 16.30 -17.43 2.68
C PHE A 513 15.79 -17.88 4.06
N LYS A 514 16.36 -18.96 4.62
CA LYS A 514 15.95 -19.57 5.91
C LYS A 514 14.45 -19.90 5.96
N LEU A 515 13.95 -20.51 4.89
CA LEU A 515 12.52 -20.80 4.71
C LEU A 515 12.12 -22.15 5.29
N ARG A 516 10.96 -22.22 5.94
CA ARG A 516 10.26 -23.47 6.26
C ARG A 516 9.61 -24.06 5.01
N GLU A 517 9.27 -25.36 5.03
CA GLU A 517 8.70 -26.12 3.91
C GLU A 517 7.60 -25.40 3.11
N THR A 518 6.69 -24.68 3.76
CA THR A 518 5.55 -24.01 3.09
C THR A 518 5.79 -22.53 2.76
N GLU A 519 6.94 -21.97 3.16
CA GLU A 519 7.23 -20.56 2.93
C GLU A 519 7.82 -20.33 1.54
N LEU A 520 7.46 -19.20 0.92
CA LEU A 520 7.97 -18.75 -0.37
C LEU A 520 9.09 -17.72 -0.18
N PRO A 521 10.09 -17.66 -1.09
CA PRO A 521 11.16 -16.67 -1.03
C PRO A 521 10.60 -15.28 -1.38
N VAL A 522 11.03 -14.28 -0.63
CA VAL A 522 10.79 -12.86 -0.96
C VAL A 522 12.07 -12.28 -1.57
N PHE A 523 12.18 -12.34 -2.90
CA PHE A 523 13.29 -11.72 -3.62
C PHE A 523 13.16 -10.20 -3.55
N ASP A 524 14.28 -9.50 -3.41
CA ASP A 524 14.29 -8.04 -3.37
C ASP A 524 14.07 -7.45 -4.77
N LEU A 525 14.55 -8.16 -5.80
CA LEU A 525 14.33 -7.83 -7.20
C LEU A 525 14.32 -9.11 -8.06
N ILE A 526 13.37 -9.23 -8.99
CA ILE A 526 13.39 -10.21 -10.06
C ILE A 526 13.39 -9.46 -11.40
N LEU A 527 14.40 -9.70 -12.21
CA LEU A 527 14.47 -9.22 -13.58
C LEU A 527 13.74 -10.19 -14.50
N LEU A 528 12.89 -9.69 -15.38
CA LEU A 528 12.16 -10.49 -16.36
C LEU A 528 12.29 -9.86 -17.75
N GLY A 529 12.21 -10.72 -18.77
CA GLY A 529 12.00 -10.31 -20.16
C GLY A 529 10.65 -10.80 -20.66
N MET A 530 10.23 -10.34 -21.85
CA MET A 530 9.02 -10.83 -22.50
C MET A 530 9.34 -11.34 -23.90
N GLY A 531 8.95 -12.58 -24.19
CA GLY A 531 9.03 -13.15 -25.54
C GLY A 531 8.00 -12.54 -26.50
N SER A 532 8.19 -12.77 -27.80
CA SER A 532 7.21 -12.39 -28.83
C SER A 532 5.92 -13.24 -28.82
N ASP A 533 5.82 -14.20 -27.92
CA ASP A 533 4.63 -15.02 -27.63
C ASP A 533 4.12 -14.78 -26.19
N GLY A 534 4.57 -13.70 -25.53
CA GLY A 534 4.12 -13.32 -24.20
C GLY A 534 4.70 -14.18 -23.07
N HIS A 535 5.60 -15.12 -23.35
CA HIS A 535 6.29 -15.87 -22.30
C HIS A 535 7.20 -14.96 -21.49
N THR A 536 7.43 -15.32 -20.23
CA THR A 536 8.42 -14.70 -19.34
C THR A 536 9.16 -15.79 -18.57
N ALA A 537 10.40 -15.52 -18.16
CA ALA A 537 11.31 -16.54 -17.65
C ALA A 537 11.31 -17.75 -18.60
N SER A 538 10.91 -18.92 -18.10
CA SER A 538 10.62 -20.09 -18.93
C SER A 538 9.20 -20.63 -18.73
N LEU A 539 8.25 -19.72 -18.49
CA LEU A 539 6.81 -19.95 -18.43
C LEU A 539 6.21 -19.71 -19.81
N PHE A 540 6.07 -20.77 -20.60
CA PHE A 540 5.62 -20.70 -21.99
C PHE A 540 4.13 -21.05 -22.15
N PRO A 541 3.45 -20.47 -23.17
CA PRO A 541 2.06 -20.80 -23.49
C PRO A 541 1.81 -22.31 -23.57
N GLY A 542 0.74 -22.78 -22.95
CA GLY A 542 0.32 -24.19 -22.93
C GLY A 542 1.19 -25.16 -22.13
N THR A 543 2.20 -24.69 -21.40
CA THR A 543 3.08 -25.56 -20.59
C THR A 543 2.52 -25.84 -19.20
N ALA A 544 2.91 -26.98 -18.61
CA ALA A 544 2.44 -27.38 -17.28
C ALA A 544 2.85 -26.38 -16.18
N ALA A 545 3.99 -25.70 -16.33
CA ALA A 545 4.47 -24.73 -15.35
C ALA A 545 3.54 -23.51 -15.17
N LEU A 546 2.63 -23.23 -16.12
CA LEU A 546 1.65 -22.16 -15.98
C LEU A 546 0.59 -22.45 -14.90
N ARG A 547 0.37 -23.73 -14.59
CA ARG A 547 -0.61 -24.22 -13.62
C ARG A 547 0.00 -24.55 -12.26
N GLU A 548 1.28 -24.29 -12.06
CA GLU A 548 1.97 -24.55 -10.80
C GLU A 548 1.63 -23.47 -9.76
N THR A 549 1.11 -23.89 -8.61
CA THR A 549 0.60 -23.01 -7.56
C THR A 549 1.37 -23.09 -6.24
N GLU A 550 2.31 -24.02 -6.10
CA GLU A 550 2.98 -24.29 -4.83
C GLU A 550 4.51 -24.26 -4.93
N LYS A 551 5.10 -24.88 -5.96
CA LYS A 551 6.56 -25.01 -6.06
C LYS A 551 7.21 -23.66 -6.26
N ILE A 552 8.44 -23.49 -5.76
CA ILE A 552 9.30 -22.32 -6.01
C ILE A 552 9.94 -22.41 -7.41
N VAL A 553 10.35 -23.61 -7.80
CA VAL A 553 11.07 -23.90 -9.06
C VAL A 553 10.41 -25.10 -9.73
N ALA A 554 10.28 -25.05 -11.06
CA ALA A 554 9.81 -26.17 -11.87
C ALA A 554 10.80 -26.53 -12.98
N ALA A 555 10.88 -27.82 -13.31
CA ALA A 555 11.39 -28.27 -14.59
C ALA A 555 10.25 -28.18 -15.60
N ASN A 556 10.39 -27.32 -16.61
CA ASN A 556 9.37 -27.08 -17.61
C ASN A 556 9.80 -27.64 -18.96
N TYR A 557 9.06 -28.62 -19.49
CA TYR A 557 9.26 -29.11 -20.84
C TYR A 557 8.51 -28.24 -21.84
N ILE A 558 9.22 -27.70 -22.83
CA ILE A 558 8.67 -26.79 -23.82
C ILE A 558 8.57 -27.51 -25.14
N ASP A 559 7.38 -27.98 -25.50
CA ASP A 559 7.19 -28.85 -26.66
C ASP A 559 7.62 -28.20 -27.99
N LYS A 560 7.42 -26.88 -28.13
CA LYS A 560 7.84 -26.14 -29.32
C LYS A 560 9.36 -26.06 -29.49
N LEU A 561 10.13 -26.19 -28.41
CA LEU A 561 11.60 -26.18 -28.43
C LEU A 561 12.20 -27.58 -28.32
N LYS A 562 11.39 -28.59 -27.96
CA LYS A 562 11.83 -29.97 -27.66
C LYS A 562 12.93 -30.03 -26.60
N GLU A 563 12.87 -29.12 -25.62
CA GLU A 563 13.88 -28.95 -24.59
C GLU A 563 13.23 -28.67 -23.22
N PHE A 564 13.90 -29.10 -22.15
CA PHE A 564 13.59 -28.69 -20.78
C PHE A 564 14.25 -27.35 -20.45
N ARG A 565 13.60 -26.59 -19.58
CA ARG A 565 14.19 -25.45 -18.88
C ARG A 565 13.88 -25.54 -17.40
N ILE A 566 14.73 -24.95 -16.58
CA ILE A 566 14.47 -24.79 -15.13
C ILE A 566 14.01 -23.36 -14.91
N THR A 567 12.89 -23.16 -14.22
CA THR A 567 12.27 -21.83 -14.07
C THR A 567 11.75 -21.59 -12.67
N LEU A 568 11.83 -20.36 -12.20
CA LEU A 568 10.95 -19.87 -11.15
C LEU A 568 9.51 -19.91 -11.66
N THR A 569 8.60 -20.21 -10.74
CA THR A 569 7.16 -20.33 -10.96
C THR A 569 6.45 -19.03 -10.55
N TYR A 570 5.16 -18.89 -10.86
CA TYR A 570 4.39 -17.72 -10.40
C TYR A 570 4.40 -17.53 -8.88
N PRO A 571 4.24 -18.57 -8.02
CA PRO A 571 4.38 -18.42 -6.58
C PRO A 571 5.66 -17.70 -6.15
N ALA A 572 6.82 -18.06 -6.72
CA ALA A 572 8.08 -17.42 -6.37
C ALA A 572 8.21 -16.01 -6.95
N ILE A 573 7.79 -15.83 -8.21
CA ILE A 573 7.88 -14.54 -8.90
C ILE A 573 6.97 -13.51 -8.26
N ASN A 574 5.71 -13.88 -7.98
CA ASN A 574 4.70 -12.98 -7.42
C ASN A 574 4.87 -12.74 -5.91
N ASN A 575 5.82 -13.41 -5.26
CA ASN A 575 6.16 -13.16 -3.86
C ASN A 575 7.39 -12.22 -3.70
N ALA A 576 7.92 -11.66 -4.79
CA ALA A 576 9.03 -10.71 -4.76
C ALA A 576 8.59 -9.29 -4.37
N MET A 577 9.50 -8.51 -3.77
CA MET A 577 9.30 -7.09 -3.45
C MET A 577 9.28 -6.21 -4.70
N ASN A 578 10.09 -6.54 -5.71
CA ASN A 578 10.13 -5.84 -6.98
C ASN A 578 10.26 -6.84 -8.13
N VAL A 579 9.44 -6.66 -9.16
CA VAL A 579 9.57 -7.37 -10.43
C VAL A 579 9.71 -6.33 -11.54
N LEU A 580 10.82 -6.40 -12.28
CA LEU A 580 11.15 -5.48 -13.36
C LEU A 580 11.14 -6.23 -14.70
N PHE A 581 10.13 -5.97 -15.53
CA PHE A 581 10.15 -6.35 -16.93
C PHE A 581 11.00 -5.36 -17.72
N MET A 582 11.93 -5.88 -18.54
CA MET A 582 12.69 -5.10 -19.50
C MET A 582 12.31 -5.54 -20.90
N VAL A 583 11.57 -4.69 -21.62
CA VAL A 583 11.00 -5.01 -22.94
C VAL A 583 11.55 -4.01 -23.96
N ALA A 584 12.32 -4.53 -24.92
CA ALA A 584 12.92 -3.72 -25.97
C ALA A 584 12.66 -4.32 -27.35
N GLY A 585 12.50 -3.46 -28.35
CA GLY A 585 12.34 -3.85 -29.75
C GLY A 585 10.91 -3.77 -30.27
N ALA A 586 10.77 -3.24 -31.49
CA ALA A 586 9.50 -3.15 -32.22
C ALA A 586 8.77 -4.50 -32.40
N ASP A 587 9.52 -5.63 -32.41
CA ASP A 587 8.93 -6.97 -32.49
C ASP A 587 8.07 -7.34 -31.28
N LYS A 588 8.18 -6.59 -30.18
CA LYS A 588 7.37 -6.77 -28.96
C LYS A 588 6.08 -6.00 -28.97
N ALA A 589 5.90 -5.02 -29.87
CA ALA A 589 4.86 -4.00 -29.70
C ALA A 589 3.43 -4.55 -29.67
N GLU A 590 3.08 -5.46 -30.59
CA GLU A 590 1.74 -6.06 -30.63
C GLU A 590 1.46 -6.88 -29.36
N VAL A 591 2.36 -7.81 -29.04
CA VAL A 591 2.20 -8.74 -27.92
C VAL A 591 2.24 -8.01 -26.58
N LEU A 592 3.06 -6.96 -26.45
CA LEU A 592 3.09 -6.12 -25.25
C LEU A 592 1.76 -5.40 -25.04
N ASN A 593 1.15 -4.89 -26.11
CA ASN A 593 -0.17 -4.30 -26.04
C ASN A 593 -1.23 -5.33 -25.62
N ASP A 594 -1.18 -6.55 -26.16
CA ASP A 594 -2.10 -7.62 -25.74
C ASP A 594 -1.90 -8.03 -24.28
N VAL A 595 -0.65 -8.10 -23.82
CA VAL A 595 -0.32 -8.41 -22.42
C VAL A 595 -0.85 -7.32 -21.50
N LEU A 596 -0.60 -6.05 -21.79
CA LEU A 596 -0.94 -4.94 -20.89
C LEU A 596 -2.41 -4.51 -20.96
N HIS A 597 -3.04 -4.61 -22.13
CA HIS A 597 -4.37 -4.05 -22.40
C HIS A 597 -5.38 -5.06 -22.95
N GLY A 598 -4.92 -6.24 -23.37
CA GLY A 598 -5.79 -7.31 -23.84
C GLY A 598 -6.52 -8.02 -22.70
N PRO A 599 -7.48 -8.91 -23.03
CA PRO A 599 -8.15 -9.74 -22.04
C PRO A 599 -7.16 -10.62 -21.28
N TYR A 600 -7.45 -10.90 -20.00
CA TYR A 600 -6.64 -11.80 -19.18
C TYR A 600 -6.73 -13.25 -19.69
N GLN A 601 -5.64 -13.74 -20.26
CA GLN A 601 -5.48 -15.06 -20.87
C GLN A 601 -4.06 -15.60 -20.58
N PRO A 602 -3.71 -15.92 -19.33
CA PRO A 602 -2.34 -16.30 -18.93
C PRO A 602 -1.83 -17.60 -19.56
N GLU A 603 -2.73 -18.45 -20.07
CA GLU A 603 -2.36 -19.64 -20.87
C GLU A 603 -1.84 -19.28 -22.28
N VAL A 604 -2.23 -18.10 -22.78
CA VAL A 604 -1.82 -17.54 -24.09
C VAL A 604 -0.69 -16.52 -23.91
N TYR A 605 -0.82 -15.65 -22.90
CA TYR A 605 0.13 -14.59 -22.57
C TYR A 605 0.63 -14.73 -21.11
N PRO A 606 1.56 -15.65 -20.82
CA PRO A 606 2.04 -15.93 -19.47
C PRO A 606 2.46 -14.71 -18.64
N ALA A 607 3.04 -13.70 -19.28
CA ALA A 607 3.45 -12.48 -18.59
C ALA A 607 2.30 -11.73 -17.88
N GLN A 608 1.03 -11.94 -18.27
CA GLN A 608 -0.13 -11.37 -17.59
C GLN A 608 -0.33 -11.89 -16.16
N ALA A 609 0.11 -13.12 -15.87
CA ALA A 609 0.00 -13.74 -14.55
C ALA A 609 1.13 -13.30 -13.59
N VAL A 610 2.08 -12.49 -14.06
CA VAL A 610 3.06 -11.85 -13.17
C VAL A 610 2.41 -10.64 -12.52
N GLN A 611 1.95 -10.83 -11.28
CA GLN A 611 1.28 -9.84 -10.44
C GLN A 611 1.80 -10.04 -9.02
N PRO A 612 2.90 -9.37 -8.65
CA PRO A 612 3.44 -9.49 -7.31
C PRO A 612 2.38 -9.09 -6.29
N THR A 613 2.20 -9.91 -5.26
CA THR A 613 1.07 -9.79 -4.33
C THR A 613 1.21 -8.63 -3.36
N PHE A 614 2.46 -8.26 -3.03
CA PHE A 614 2.82 -7.21 -2.08
C PHE A 614 3.97 -6.34 -2.58
N GLY A 615 4.36 -6.52 -3.84
CA GLY A 615 5.58 -5.99 -4.40
C GLY A 615 5.31 -5.23 -5.68
N ARG A 616 6.24 -4.37 -6.07
CA ARG A 616 6.03 -3.50 -7.22
C ARG A 616 6.31 -4.25 -8.52
N LEU A 617 5.35 -4.23 -9.44
CA LEU A 617 5.57 -4.57 -10.85
C LEU A 617 5.92 -3.32 -11.66
N THR A 618 7.07 -3.32 -12.32
CA THR A 618 7.48 -2.25 -13.24
C THR A 618 7.78 -2.82 -14.62
N TRP A 619 7.16 -2.26 -15.64
CA TRP A 619 7.47 -2.55 -17.04
C TRP A 619 8.33 -1.42 -17.62
N LEU A 620 9.60 -1.66 -17.85
CA LEU A 620 10.48 -0.71 -18.52
C LEU A 620 10.57 -1.06 -20.01
N ILE A 621 10.08 -0.14 -20.84
CA ILE A 621 9.74 -0.41 -22.24
C ILE A 621 10.44 0.61 -23.14
N THR A 622 11.09 0.19 -24.21
CA THR A 622 11.59 1.15 -25.23
C THR A 622 10.45 1.71 -26.07
N LYS A 623 10.61 2.91 -26.61
CA LYS A 623 9.60 3.60 -27.41
C LYS A 623 9.08 2.79 -28.60
N ASP A 624 9.96 2.04 -29.26
CA ASP A 624 9.59 1.16 -30.36
C ASP A 624 8.78 -0.07 -29.90
N ALA A 625 9.08 -0.64 -28.74
CA ALA A 625 8.26 -1.67 -28.10
C ALA A 625 6.92 -1.10 -27.60
N ALA A 626 6.87 0.18 -27.23
CA ALA A 626 5.65 0.86 -26.81
C ALA A 626 4.76 1.35 -27.98
N ALA A 627 5.16 1.15 -29.25
CA ALA A 627 4.54 1.78 -30.42
C ALA A 627 3.03 1.46 -30.61
N ARG A 628 2.53 0.41 -29.97
CA ARG A 628 1.11 0.01 -30.00
C ARG A 628 0.33 0.33 -28.73
N LEU A 629 1.00 0.78 -27.67
CA LEU A 629 0.34 1.17 -26.43
C LEU A 629 -0.44 2.47 -26.68
N LYS A 630 -1.73 2.48 -26.31
CA LYS A 630 -2.57 3.68 -26.43
C LYS A 630 -2.20 4.65 -25.30
N SER A 631 -1.99 5.91 -25.66
CA SER A 631 -1.67 7.03 -24.76
C SER A 631 -2.78 7.34 -23.76
#